data_AF-A0A7C0UE60-F1
#
_entry.id   AF-A0A7C0UE60-F1
#
_cell.length_a   1.000
_cell.length_b   1.000
_cell.length_c   1.000
_cell.angle_alpha   90.00
_cell.angle_beta   90.00
_cell.angle_gamma   90.00
#
_symmetry.space_group_name_H-M   'P 1'
#
loop_
_entity.id
_entity.type
_entity.pdbx_description
1 polymer ?
#
loop_
_entity_poly.entity_id
_entity_poly.type
_entity_poly.pdbx_seq_one_letter_code
_entity_poly.pdbx_strand_id
1 'polypeptide(L)'
;MRRNFFFINVILFSAIVLLGVWFYKVWVRPLDLPAAADRQQVRAEDELSDERKERPLDRAAYNVISEKDLFRPSRTALKVSDAGASAGVISQDTPKLFGTIIKSDKKFAILEDPITRTTKLYGINDSVAGYF
;
A
#
# COMPACT_ATOMS: atom_id res chain seq x y z
N MET A 1 -25.76 -40.20 41.92
CA MET A 1 -25.45 -38.77 41.72
C MET A 1 -24.00 -38.48 41.30
N ARG A 2 -22.97 -39.21 41.76
CA ARG A 2 -21.55 -38.97 41.34
C ARG A 2 -21.27 -39.11 39.83
N ARG A 3 -22.05 -39.95 39.13
CA ARG A 3 -21.86 -40.22 37.70
C ARG A 3 -22.15 -38.99 36.80
N ASN A 4 -23.07 -38.11 37.20
CA ASN A 4 -23.36 -36.88 36.44
C ASN A 4 -22.23 -35.86 36.56
N PHE A 5 -21.66 -35.70 37.77
CA PHE A 5 -20.49 -34.84 37.97
C PHE A 5 -19.26 -35.33 37.21
N PHE A 6 -19.09 -36.65 37.09
CA PHE A 6 -18.03 -37.23 36.26
C PHE A 6 -18.18 -36.84 34.79
N PHE A 7 -19.38 -36.96 34.20
CA PHE A 7 -19.63 -36.55 32.82
C PHE A 7 -19.43 -35.05 32.60
N ILE A 8 -19.89 -34.22 33.54
CA ILE A 8 -19.71 -32.76 33.48
C ILE A 8 -18.21 -32.40 33.50
N ASN A 9 -17.43 -33.03 34.38
CA ASN A 9 -15.99 -32.78 34.46
C ASN A 9 -15.26 -33.25 33.19
N VAL A 10 -15.68 -34.37 32.59
CA VAL A 10 -15.10 -34.86 31.32
C VAL A 10 -15.42 -33.92 30.16
N ILE A 11 -16.65 -33.42 30.07
CA ILE A 11 -17.06 -32.45 29.05
C ILE A 11 -16.33 -31.12 29.23
N LEU A 12 -16.18 -30.66 30.47
CA LEU A 12 -15.46 -29.42 30.75
C LEU A 12 -13.98 -29.57 30.42
N PHE A 13 -13.38 -30.71 30.77
CA PHE A 13 -11.99 -31.00 30.42
C PHE A 13 -11.78 -31.07 28.91
N SER A 14 -12.68 -31.72 28.17
CA SER A 14 -12.57 -31.80 26.71
C SER A 14 -12.70 -30.41 26.06
N ALA A 15 -13.58 -29.55 26.56
CA ALA A 15 -13.71 -28.16 26.09
C ALA A 15 -12.41 -27.37 26.32
N ILE A 16 -11.82 -27.47 27.52
CA ILE A 16 -10.56 -26.79 27.85
C ILE A 16 -9.42 -27.24 26.92
N VAL A 17 -9.28 -28.55 26.70
CA VAL A 17 -8.27 -29.10 25.80
C VAL A 17 -8.50 -28.61 24.37
N LEU A 18 -9.74 -28.64 23.88
CA LEU A 18 -10.08 -28.22 22.52
C LEU A 18 -9.78 -26.73 22.29
N LEU A 19 -10.16 -25.87 23.24
CA LEU A 19 -9.85 -24.44 23.20
C LEU A 19 -8.33 -24.20 23.27
N GLY A 20 -7.62 -24.93 24.12
CA GLY A 20 -6.15 -24.84 24.23
C GLY A 20 -5.44 -25.20 22.92
N VAL A 21 -5.87 -26.28 22.26
CA VAL A 21 -5.32 -26.68 20.96
C VAL A 21 -5.64 -25.64 19.88
N TRP A 22 -6.85 -25.09 19.86
CA TRP A 22 -7.24 -24.03 18.92
C TRP A 22 -6.39 -22.77 19.13
N PHE A 23 -6.22 -22.35 20.38
CA PHE A 23 -5.41 -21.20 20.73
C PHE A 23 -3.95 -21.41 20.33
N TYR A 24 -3.37 -22.57 20.63
CA TYR A 24 -2.01 -22.92 20.21
C TYR A 24 -1.86 -22.90 18.68
N LYS A 25 -2.85 -23.43 17.94
CA LYS A 25 -2.87 -23.37 16.48
C LYS A 25 -2.89 -21.94 15.93
N VAL A 26 -3.62 -21.04 16.55
CA VAL A 26 -3.65 -19.62 16.15
C VAL A 26 -2.35 -18.91 16.54
N TRP A 27 -1.82 -19.22 17.72
CA TRP A 27 -0.59 -18.61 18.24
C TRP A 27 0.65 -18.99 17.42
N VAL A 28 0.75 -20.26 17.01
CA VAL A 28 1.89 -20.78 16.24
C VAL A 28 1.74 -20.55 14.74
N ARG A 29 0.54 -20.18 14.27
CA ARG A 29 0.39 -19.77 12.87
C ARG A 29 1.24 -18.53 12.66
N PRO A 30 2.28 -18.58 11.81
CA PRO A 30 2.95 -17.36 11.40
C PRO A 30 1.86 -16.48 10.79
N LEU A 31 1.81 -15.22 11.20
CA LEU A 31 0.96 -14.28 10.49
C LEU A 31 1.49 -14.28 9.06
N ASP A 32 0.62 -14.62 8.10
CA ASP A 32 0.86 -14.40 6.69
C ASP A 32 0.85 -12.88 6.45
N LEU A 33 1.86 -12.18 6.99
CA LEU A 33 2.20 -10.86 6.52
C LEU A 33 2.58 -11.08 5.05
N PRO A 34 1.98 -10.33 4.11
CA PRO A 34 2.45 -10.38 2.74
C PRO A 34 3.95 -10.12 2.81
N ALA A 35 4.74 -11.14 2.41
CA ALA A 35 6.17 -11.00 2.29
C ALA A 35 6.38 -9.72 1.49
N ALA A 36 7.04 -8.74 2.10
CA ALA A 36 7.38 -7.50 1.41
C ALA A 36 7.94 -7.92 0.06
N ALA A 37 7.23 -7.54 -1.00
CA ALA A 37 7.51 -7.99 -2.36
C ALA A 37 9.01 -7.97 -2.56
N ASP A 38 9.53 -9.15 -2.88
CA ASP A 38 10.94 -9.45 -3.03
C ASP A 38 11.61 -8.28 -3.77
N ARG A 39 12.41 -7.50 -3.03
CA ARG A 39 13.17 -6.35 -3.54
C ARG A 39 14.33 -6.80 -4.43
N GLN A 40 14.24 -8.02 -4.97
CA GLN A 40 15.25 -8.69 -5.77
C GLN A 40 15.03 -8.48 -7.28
N GLN A 41 13.85 -8.03 -7.72
CA GLN A 41 13.61 -7.71 -9.14
C GLN A 41 14.00 -6.28 -9.55
N VAL A 42 14.44 -5.41 -8.63
CA VAL A 42 14.99 -4.09 -9.01
C VAL A 42 16.47 -4.18 -9.41
N ARG A 43 17.10 -5.36 -9.34
CA ARG A 43 18.53 -5.54 -9.70
C ARG A 43 18.76 -6.14 -11.09
N ALA A 44 17.72 -6.47 -11.85
CA ALA A 44 17.88 -7.06 -13.19
C ALA A 44 17.74 -6.05 -14.35
N GLU A 45 17.60 -4.75 -14.08
CA GLU A 45 17.56 -3.70 -15.12
C GLU A 45 18.75 -2.74 -15.07
N ASP A 46 19.71 -2.95 -14.15
CA ASP A 46 20.92 -2.13 -14.02
C ASP A 46 22.13 -2.76 -14.75
N GLU A 47 21.88 -3.60 -15.76
CA GLU A 47 22.90 -4.09 -16.72
C GLU A 47 22.79 -3.43 -18.11
N LEU A 48 22.12 -2.28 -18.21
CA LEU A 48 22.18 -1.46 -19.42
C LEU A 48 22.38 0.01 -19.07
N SER A 49 23.66 0.36 -18.94
CA SER A 49 24.31 1.53 -19.54
C SER A 49 25.30 2.16 -18.57
N ASP A 50 26.54 1.86 -18.88
CA ASP A 50 27.73 2.61 -18.53
C ASP A 50 27.60 4.04 -19.08
N GLU A 51 26.81 4.89 -18.42
CA GLU A 51 26.89 6.34 -18.59
C GLU A 51 26.56 7.00 -17.25
N ARG A 52 27.61 7.09 -16.43
CA ARG A 52 27.69 8.07 -15.33
C ARG A 52 27.60 9.47 -15.93
N LYS A 53 26.41 9.90 -16.32
CA LYS A 53 26.14 11.28 -16.65
C LYS A 53 26.12 12.01 -15.33
N GLU A 54 27.23 12.68 -15.03
CA GLU A 54 27.34 13.68 -13.97
C GLU A 54 26.21 14.68 -14.19
N ARG A 55 25.06 14.45 -13.54
CA ARG A 55 24.00 15.44 -13.48
C ARG A 55 24.59 16.59 -12.67
N PRO A 56 24.59 17.84 -13.19
CA PRO A 56 25.00 18.97 -12.38
C PRO A 56 24.10 18.98 -11.15
N LEU A 57 24.71 18.89 -9.96
CA LEU A 57 24.01 19.05 -8.70
C LEU A 57 23.27 20.39 -8.77
N ASP A 58 21.95 20.34 -8.92
CA ASP A 58 21.13 21.52 -8.97
C ASP A 58 21.23 22.22 -7.60
N ARG A 59 22.01 23.31 -7.54
CA ARG A 59 22.19 24.09 -6.32
C ARG A 59 20.86 24.61 -5.79
N ALA A 60 19.84 24.76 -6.65
CA ALA A 60 18.49 25.12 -6.21
C ALA A 60 17.85 24.02 -5.35
N ALA A 61 17.99 22.75 -5.74
CA ALA A 61 17.47 21.63 -4.95
C ALA A 61 18.15 21.52 -3.57
N TYR A 62 19.45 21.80 -3.49
CA TYR A 62 20.17 21.83 -2.21
C TYR A 62 19.77 23.04 -1.34
N ASN A 63 19.57 24.21 -1.97
CA ASN A 63 19.09 25.40 -1.27
C ASN A 63 17.70 25.19 -0.66
N VAL A 64 16.76 24.57 -1.39
CA VAL A 64 15.40 24.27 -0.88
C VAL A 64 15.43 23.37 0.36
N ILE A 65 16.35 22.41 0.41
CA ILE A 65 16.50 21.51 1.56
C ILE A 65 17.10 22.27 2.75
N SER A 66 18.06 23.18 2.51
CA SER A 66 18.66 23.99 3.57
C SER A 66 17.74 25.10 4.11
N GLU A 67 16.89 25.69 3.25
CA GLU A 67 15.90 26.72 3.64
C GLU A 67 14.72 26.12 4.40
N LYS A 68 14.34 24.88 4.04
CA LYS A 68 13.40 24.12 4.85
C LYS A 68 14.16 23.65 6.09
N ASP A 69 14.09 24.45 7.15
CA ASP A 69 14.55 24.07 8.50
C ASP A 69 13.72 22.86 9.01
N LEU A 70 14.12 21.66 8.57
CA LEU A 70 13.42 20.39 8.73
C LEU A 70 13.63 19.76 10.12
N PHE A 71 14.48 20.37 10.96
CA PHE A 71 14.95 19.76 12.21
C PHE A 71 14.56 20.57 13.46
N ARG A 72 13.62 21.52 13.34
CA ARG A 72 13.03 22.20 14.50
C ARG A 72 11.73 21.52 14.94
N PRO A 73 11.68 20.97 16.18
CA PRO A 73 10.53 20.22 16.67
C PRO A 73 9.27 21.08 16.93
N SER A 74 9.38 22.41 16.90
CA SER A 74 8.28 23.35 17.14
C SER A 74 7.63 23.93 15.88
N ARG A 75 7.86 23.36 14.69
CA ARG A 75 7.32 23.92 13.44
C ARG A 75 5.82 23.68 13.26
N THR A 76 5.05 24.77 13.30
CA THR A 76 3.78 24.90 12.55
C THR A 76 4.12 25.30 11.12
N ALA A 77 3.64 24.54 10.13
CA ALA A 77 3.90 24.82 8.72
C ALA A 77 3.28 26.17 8.32
N LEU A 78 4.11 27.14 7.95
CA LEU A 78 3.64 28.33 7.24
C LEU A 78 3.20 27.90 5.84
N LYS A 79 1.93 28.14 5.53
CA LYS A 79 1.31 27.86 4.24
C LYS A 79 1.87 28.85 3.21
N VAL A 80 3.03 28.53 2.64
CA VAL A 80 3.55 29.26 1.48
C VAL A 80 2.62 28.94 0.32
N SER A 81 1.88 29.95 -0.13
CA SER A 81 1.11 29.88 -1.36
C SER A 81 2.11 29.80 -2.51
N ASP A 82 2.35 28.59 -3.03
CA ASP A 82 3.15 28.38 -4.23
C ASP A 82 2.46 29.01 -5.44
N ALA A 83 2.76 30.29 -5.69
CA ALA A 83 2.59 30.90 -6.99
C ALA A 83 3.80 30.52 -7.85
N GLY A 84 3.73 29.40 -8.57
CA GLY A 84 4.79 29.02 -9.50
C GLY A 84 5.06 27.53 -9.64
N ALA A 85 4.04 26.70 -9.72
CA ALA A 85 4.17 25.39 -10.38
C ALA A 85 3.12 25.38 -11.49
N SER A 86 3.58 25.28 -12.75
CA SER A 86 2.73 25.05 -13.90
C SER A 86 1.93 23.76 -13.68
N ALA A 87 0.74 23.92 -13.08
CA ALA A 87 -0.28 22.90 -13.07
C ALA A 87 -0.66 22.66 -14.52
N GLY A 88 -0.09 21.59 -15.11
CA GLY A 88 -0.68 21.00 -16.30
C GLY A 88 -2.16 20.82 -16.00
N VAL A 89 -3.00 21.36 -16.89
CA VAL A 89 -4.46 21.35 -16.77
C VAL A 89 -4.88 19.91 -16.48
N ILE A 90 -5.18 19.59 -15.22
CA ILE A 90 -5.84 18.34 -14.87
C ILE A 90 -7.26 18.55 -15.36
N SER A 91 -7.52 18.13 -16.60
CA SER A 91 -8.85 18.16 -17.19
C SER A 91 -9.82 17.52 -16.21
N GLN A 92 -10.93 18.20 -15.92
CA GLN A 92 -11.94 17.75 -14.95
C GLN A 92 -12.52 16.36 -15.27
N ASP A 93 -12.32 15.86 -16.50
CA ASP A 93 -12.73 14.52 -16.96
C ASP A 93 -11.69 13.42 -16.71
N THR A 94 -10.59 13.72 -16.02
CA THR A 94 -9.57 12.70 -15.74
C THR A 94 -10.07 11.75 -14.65
N PRO A 95 -10.18 10.43 -14.91
CA PRO A 95 -10.60 9.46 -13.91
C PRO A 95 -9.59 9.38 -12.77
N LYS A 96 -10.09 9.27 -11.54
CA LYS A 96 -9.25 9.21 -10.34
C LYS A 96 -8.95 7.76 -9.99
N LEU A 97 -7.68 7.44 -9.77
CA LEU A 97 -7.29 6.12 -9.27
C LEU A 97 -7.75 5.95 -7.81
N PHE A 98 -8.65 4.99 -7.59
CA PHE A 98 -9.13 4.64 -6.25
C PHE A 98 -8.26 3.55 -5.60
N GLY A 99 -7.81 2.57 -6.39
CA GLY A 99 -6.95 1.50 -5.91
C GLY A 99 -6.56 0.52 -7.00
N THR A 100 -5.73 -0.46 -6.66
CA THR A 100 -5.27 -1.50 -7.58
C THR A 100 -5.39 -2.87 -6.95
N ILE A 101 -5.72 -3.89 -7.76
CA ILE A 101 -5.78 -5.28 -7.36
C ILE A 101 -4.75 -6.06 -8.16
N ILE A 102 -3.89 -6.81 -7.45
CA ILE A 102 -2.92 -7.74 -8.07
C ILE A 102 -3.27 -9.13 -7.58
N LYS A 103 -3.67 -10.03 -8.48
CA LYS A 103 -4.02 -11.42 -8.14
C LYS A 103 -3.49 -12.37 -9.20
N SER A 104 -2.59 -13.27 -8.80
CA SER A 104 -2.12 -14.39 -9.62
C SER A 104 -1.75 -13.96 -11.04
N ASP A 105 -0.89 -12.94 -11.14
CA ASP A 105 -0.39 -12.29 -12.37
C ASP A 105 -1.37 -11.38 -13.12
N LYS A 106 -2.62 -11.27 -12.68
CA LYS A 106 -3.58 -10.29 -13.24
C LYS A 106 -3.54 -8.99 -12.44
N LYS A 107 -3.40 -7.88 -13.16
CA LYS A 107 -3.40 -6.52 -12.60
C LYS A 107 -4.70 -5.83 -13.00
N PHE A 108 -5.36 -5.23 -12.02
CA PHE A 108 -6.56 -4.44 -12.23
C PHE A 108 -6.43 -3.08 -11.52
N ALA A 109 -7.02 -2.05 -12.12
CA ALA A 109 -7.17 -0.73 -11.53
C ALA A 109 -8.64 -0.47 -11.22
N ILE A 110 -8.92 0.13 -10.08
CA ILE A 110 -10.23 0.66 -9.72
C ILE A 110 -10.18 2.16 -10.00
N LEU A 111 -10.98 2.61 -10.96
CA LEU A 111 -11.05 4.01 -11.34
C LEU A 111 -12.42 4.59 -10.95
N GLU A 112 -12.39 5.79 -10.38
CA GLU A 112 -13.55 6.60 -10.06
C GLU A 112 -13.80 7.59 -11.19
N ASP A 113 -15.02 7.58 -11.72
CA ASP A 113 -15.52 8.57 -12.66
C ASP A 113 -15.70 9.92 -11.93
N PRO A 114 -15.09 11.02 -12.39
CA PRO A 114 -15.17 12.32 -11.72
C PRO A 114 -16.57 12.93 -11.71
N ILE A 115 -17.45 12.54 -12.65
CA ILE A 115 -18.81 13.06 -12.79
C ILE A 115 -19.77 12.24 -11.93
N THR A 116 -19.74 10.92 -12.08
CA THR A 116 -20.72 10.04 -11.41
C THR A 116 -20.26 9.54 -10.04
N ARG A 117 -18.98 9.72 -9.68
CA ARG A 117 -18.32 9.15 -8.49
C ARG A 117 -18.49 7.64 -8.37
N THR A 118 -18.75 6.97 -9.49
CA THR A 118 -18.88 5.52 -9.52
C THR A 118 -17.51 4.90 -9.72
N THR A 119 -17.23 3.83 -8.97
CA THR A 119 -15.99 3.07 -9.09
C THR A 119 -16.21 1.85 -9.98
N LYS A 120 -15.34 1.66 -10.97
CA LYS A 120 -15.34 0.47 -11.83
C LYS A 120 -13.96 -0.17 -11.87
N LEU A 121 -13.94 -1.48 -12.11
CA LEU A 121 -12.72 -2.28 -12.23
C LEU A 121 -12.31 -2.36 -13.70
N TYR A 122 -11.04 -2.09 -13.98
CA TYR A 122 -10.45 -2.11 -15.31
C TYR A 122 -9.21 -3.01 -15.32
N GLY A 123 -9.10 -3.87 -16.33
CA GLY A 123 -7.94 -4.69 -16.63
C GLY A 123 -6.97 -4.01 -17.60
N ILE A 124 -5.91 -4.75 -17.94
CA ILE A 124 -4.95 -4.31 -18.96
C ILE A 124 -5.63 -4.37 -20.34
N ASN A 125 -5.52 -3.28 -21.12
CA ASN A 125 -6.18 -3.04 -22.43
C ASN A 125 -7.68 -2.73 -22.38
N ASP A 126 -8.26 -2.48 -21.20
CA ASP A 126 -9.63 -1.99 -21.11
C ASP A 126 -9.67 -0.50 -21.44
N SER A 127 -10.65 -0.07 -22.24
CA SER A 127 -10.78 1.34 -22.56
C SER A 127 -11.34 2.13 -21.37
N VAL A 128 -10.66 3.24 -21.05
CA VAL A 128 -11.03 4.16 -19.98
C VAL A 128 -11.13 5.56 -20.55
N ALA A 129 -12.30 6.19 -20.45
CA ALA A 129 -12.52 7.57 -20.86
C ALA A 129 -12.04 7.88 -22.31
N GLY A 130 -12.10 6.89 -23.21
CA GLY A 130 -11.67 7.02 -24.61
C GLY A 130 -10.18 6.72 -24.88
N TYR A 131 -9.42 6.35 -23.87
CA TYR A 131 -8.04 5.86 -23.99
C TYR A 131 -8.02 4.32 -23.96
N PHE A 132 -6.99 3.70 -24.56
CA PHE A 132 -6.76 2.25 -24.63
C PHE A 132 -5.45 1.87 -23.94
#